data_AF-A0A2E3HSH9-F1
#
_entry.id   AF-A0A2E3HSH9-F1
#
_cell.length_a   1.000
_cell.length_b   1.000
_cell.length_c   1.000
_cell.angle_alpha   90.00
_cell.angle_beta   90.00
_cell.angle_gamma   90.00
#
_symmetry.space_group_name_H-M   'P 1'
#
loop_
_entity.id
_entity.type
_entity.pdbx_description
1 polymer ?
#
loop_
_entity_poly.entity_id
_entity_poly.type
_entity_poly.pdbx_seq_one_letter_code
_entity_poly.pdbx_strand_id
1 'polypeptide(L)'
;MGAFREHYIGGIVSYSVFFGISMGTTFAGHWLFQKPIDWNSTVSTKSWWHVVACFIVAVLFGLWPDVDIKSKSQSVFYKIFIIINIFLILKRWYIESAFFGLFAMLPMIGKHRGWTHSRITMFFFPMIFIIIPLYLHKDIINAEHWLSPTNLGLIKTCIPFYVAGLIGYATHLHLDGVLLTIPKFFYSIVKRT
;
A
#
# COMPACT_ATOMS: atom_id res chain seq x y z
N MET A 1 9.54 12.15 16.22
CA MET A 1 8.17 12.07 15.68
C MET A 1 8.25 12.73 14.32
N GLY A 2 8.24 11.94 13.25
CA GLY A 2 8.25 12.54 11.92
C GLY A 2 7.01 13.42 11.79
N ALA A 3 7.20 14.67 11.36
CA ALA A 3 6.06 15.51 11.08
C ALA A 3 5.25 14.83 9.95
N PHE A 4 3.91 14.95 9.93
CA PHE A 4 3.04 14.54 8.80
C PHE A 4 3.67 14.81 7.42
N ARG A 5 4.43 15.91 7.34
CA ARG A 5 5.19 16.33 6.17
C ARG A 5 6.26 15.33 5.71
N GLU A 6 7.04 14.79 6.63
CA GLU A 6 8.11 13.83 6.34
C GLU A 6 7.54 12.53 5.78
N HIS A 7 6.43 12.04 6.35
CA HIS A 7 5.81 10.79 5.93
C HIS A 7 5.16 10.89 4.53
N TYR A 8 4.44 11.98 4.23
CA TYR A 8 3.89 12.13 2.86
C TYR A 8 4.99 12.38 1.83
N ILE A 9 6.01 13.22 2.15
CA ILE A 9 7.13 13.47 1.23
C ILE A 9 7.91 12.18 0.99
N GLY A 10 8.18 11.42 2.06
CA GLY A 10 8.82 10.12 1.98
C GLY A 10 8.09 9.19 1.03
N GLY A 11 6.77 9.04 1.18
CA GLY A 11 5.95 8.23 0.28
C GLY A 11 6.08 8.66 -1.20
N ILE A 12 6.01 9.96 -1.48
CA ILE A 12 6.17 10.51 -2.85
C ILE A 12 7.57 10.21 -3.39
N VAL A 13 8.62 10.55 -2.64
CA VAL A 13 10.01 10.43 -3.09
C VAL A 13 10.38 8.97 -3.31
N SER A 14 10.13 8.10 -2.33
CA SER A 14 10.43 6.67 -2.44
C SER A 14 9.71 6.02 -3.61
N TYR A 15 8.42 6.31 -3.79
CA TYR A 15 7.67 5.75 -4.91
C TYR A 15 8.10 6.35 -6.26
N SER A 16 8.48 7.63 -6.31
CA SER A 16 9.03 8.25 -7.54
C SER A 16 10.33 7.58 -7.98
N VAL A 17 11.25 7.35 -7.04
CA VAL A 17 12.52 6.66 -7.29
C VAL A 17 12.25 5.24 -7.79
N PHE A 18 11.38 4.51 -7.09
CA PHE A 18 10.98 3.16 -7.51
C PHE A 18 10.34 3.15 -8.90
N PHE A 19 9.39 4.06 -9.16
CA PHE A 19 8.70 4.16 -10.43
C PHE A 19 9.68 4.46 -11.58
N GLY A 20 10.61 5.40 -11.37
CA GLY A 20 11.64 5.73 -12.36
C GLY A 20 12.54 4.54 -12.68
N ILE A 21 13.04 3.84 -11.66
CA ILE A 21 13.85 2.63 -11.84
C ILE A 21 13.04 1.55 -12.56
N SER A 22 11.82 1.28 -12.11
CA SER A 22 10.97 0.20 -12.63
C SER A 22 10.47 0.49 -14.05
N MET A 23 10.17 1.74 -14.40
CA MET A 23 9.90 2.13 -15.78
C MET A 23 11.16 2.02 -16.64
N GLY A 24 12.33 2.45 -16.13
CA GLY A 24 13.62 2.31 -16.81
C GLY A 24 13.95 0.85 -17.12
N THR A 25 13.77 -0.06 -16.16
CA THR A 25 13.95 -1.50 -16.40
C THR A 25 12.93 -2.02 -17.40
N THR A 26 11.68 -1.56 -17.36
CA THR A 26 10.64 -1.94 -18.33
C THR A 26 11.06 -1.62 -19.76
N PHE A 27 11.50 -0.38 -20.01
CA PHE A 27 11.98 0.06 -21.32
C PHE A 27 13.27 -0.65 -21.74
N ALA A 28 14.23 -0.83 -20.84
CA ALA A 28 15.45 -1.58 -21.11
C ALA A 28 15.13 -3.04 -21.48
N GLY A 29 14.18 -3.67 -20.78
CA GLY A 29 13.68 -5.02 -21.06
C GLY A 29 13.06 -5.13 -22.45
N HIS A 30 12.24 -4.15 -22.83
CA HIS A 30 11.63 -4.09 -24.14
C HIS A 30 12.67 -3.89 -25.26
N TRP A 31 13.60 -2.95 -25.08
CA TRP A 31 14.59 -2.61 -26.10
C TRP A 31 15.68 -3.66 -26.26
N LEU A 32 16.28 -4.13 -25.16
CA LEU A 32 17.43 -5.04 -25.18
C LEU A 32 17.02 -6.51 -25.39
N PHE A 33 15.86 -6.91 -24.89
CA PHE A 33 15.44 -8.32 -24.85
C PHE A 33 14.13 -8.59 -25.60
N GLN A 34 13.62 -7.60 -26.34
CA GLN A 34 12.38 -7.69 -27.12
C GLN A 34 11.17 -8.19 -26.29
N LYS A 35 11.18 -7.91 -24.97
CA LYS A 35 10.07 -8.30 -24.08
C LYS A 35 8.84 -7.45 -24.38
N PRO A 36 7.61 -7.97 -24.20
CA PRO A 36 6.39 -7.17 -24.29
C PRO A 36 6.44 -5.97 -23.34
N ILE A 37 5.93 -4.79 -23.72
CA ILE A 37 6.05 -3.57 -22.90
C ILE A 37 5.43 -3.70 -21.49
N ASP A 38 4.50 -4.62 -21.31
CA ASP A 38 3.83 -4.92 -20.04
C ASP A 38 4.49 -6.09 -19.27
N TRP A 39 5.70 -6.51 -19.64
CA TRP A 39 6.37 -7.64 -18.99
C TRP A 39 6.61 -7.42 -17.50
N ASN A 40 6.90 -6.17 -17.10
CA ASN A 40 7.11 -5.78 -15.72
C ASN A 40 5.77 -5.48 -15.05
N SER A 41 5.36 -6.34 -14.12
CA SER A 41 4.09 -6.21 -13.40
C SER A 41 4.12 -5.22 -12.23
N THR A 42 5.29 -4.66 -11.89
CA THR A 42 5.43 -3.80 -10.70
C THR A 42 5.05 -2.35 -10.95
N VAL A 43 4.93 -1.95 -12.22
CA VAL A 43 4.44 -0.63 -12.66
C VAL A 43 3.34 -0.82 -13.69
N SER A 44 2.35 0.07 -13.68
CA SER A 44 1.28 0.02 -14.67
C SER A 44 1.70 0.75 -15.95
N THR A 45 1.74 0.03 -17.06
CA THR A 45 1.94 0.58 -18.41
C THR A 45 0.64 0.69 -19.21
N LYS A 46 -0.48 0.18 -18.66
CA LYS A 46 -1.77 0.15 -19.37
C LYS A 46 -2.37 1.55 -19.55
N SER A 47 -2.29 2.39 -18.52
CA SER A 47 -3.07 3.62 -18.47
C SER A 47 -2.50 4.64 -17.50
N TRP A 48 -2.49 5.92 -17.89
CA TRP A 48 -1.92 7.00 -17.09
C TRP A 48 -2.61 7.17 -15.73
N TRP A 49 -3.93 6.92 -15.63
CA TRP A 49 -4.66 7.04 -14.37
C TRP A 49 -4.28 5.95 -13.37
N HIS A 50 -3.81 4.77 -13.81
CA HIS A 50 -3.30 3.75 -12.90
C HIS A 50 -2.01 4.23 -12.23
N VAL A 51 -1.15 4.94 -12.98
CA VAL A 51 0.08 5.53 -12.42
C VAL A 51 -0.28 6.55 -11.35
N VAL A 52 -1.18 7.50 -11.66
CA VAL A 52 -1.66 8.50 -10.70
C VAL A 52 -2.26 7.83 -9.45
N ALA A 53 -3.09 6.81 -9.63
CA ALA A 53 -3.68 6.07 -8.53
C ALA A 53 -2.61 5.35 -7.68
N CYS A 54 -1.56 4.80 -8.28
CA CYS A 54 -0.44 4.21 -7.53
C CYS A 54 0.30 5.25 -6.68
N PHE A 55 0.53 6.46 -7.21
CA PHE A 55 1.10 7.56 -6.41
C PHE A 55 0.22 7.93 -5.22
N ILE A 56 -1.10 8.04 -5.42
CA ILE A 56 -2.05 8.28 -4.34
C ILE A 56 -1.97 7.17 -3.29
N VAL A 57 -1.96 5.90 -3.74
CA VAL A 57 -1.84 4.74 -2.85
C VAL A 57 -0.55 4.78 -2.05
N ALA A 58 0.59 5.06 -2.68
CA ALA A 58 1.88 5.15 -1.99
C ALA A 58 1.88 6.23 -0.90
N VAL A 59 1.28 7.40 -1.17
CA VAL A 59 1.14 8.47 -0.18
C VAL A 59 0.23 8.06 0.95
N LEU A 60 -0.96 7.52 0.65
CA LEU A 60 -1.91 7.09 1.68
C LEU A 60 -1.28 6.01 2.56
N PHE A 61 -0.65 5.00 1.98
CA PHE A 61 -0.01 3.93 2.76
C PHE A 61 1.22 4.40 3.54
N GLY A 62 1.90 5.45 3.08
CA GLY A 62 2.92 6.14 3.87
C GLY A 62 2.37 6.96 5.03
N LEU A 63 1.08 7.28 5.04
CA LEU A 63 0.41 7.96 6.16
C LEU A 63 -0.37 6.99 7.05
N TRP A 64 -0.69 5.80 6.55
CA TRP A 64 -1.54 4.82 7.21
C TRP A 64 -1.08 4.44 8.62
N PRO A 65 0.21 4.17 8.88
CA PRO A 65 0.62 3.70 10.20
C PRO A 65 0.18 4.63 11.33
N ASP A 66 0.15 5.94 11.09
CA ASP A 66 -0.25 6.98 12.05
C ASP A 66 -1.78 7.15 12.20
N VAL A 67 -2.60 6.26 11.64
CA VAL A 67 -4.07 6.30 11.79
C VAL A 67 -4.53 5.98 13.23
N ASP A 68 -3.71 5.26 14.00
CA ASP A 68 -3.97 4.87 15.39
C ASP A 68 -3.59 5.95 16.43
N ILE A 69 -2.93 7.03 16.00
CA ILE A 69 -2.51 8.13 16.88
C ILE A 69 -3.18 9.45 16.48
N LYS A 70 -3.28 10.40 17.43
CA LYS A 70 -3.85 11.73 17.16
C LYS A 70 -2.94 12.52 16.23
N SER A 71 -3.24 12.49 14.93
CA SER A 71 -2.40 13.06 13.88
C SER A 71 -3.21 13.66 12.73
N LYS A 72 -2.54 14.41 11.84
CA LYS A 72 -3.15 14.84 10.57
C LYS A 72 -3.47 13.64 9.66
N SER A 73 -2.64 12.60 9.68
CA SER A 73 -2.86 11.35 8.95
C SER A 73 -4.18 10.70 9.37
N GLN A 74 -4.41 10.56 10.68
CA GLN A 74 -5.67 10.06 11.23
C GLN A 74 -6.86 10.89 10.72
N SER A 75 -6.78 12.23 10.77
CA SER A 75 -7.87 13.08 10.27
C SER A 75 -8.18 12.84 8.79
N VAL A 76 -7.17 12.63 7.94
CA VAL A 76 -7.36 12.30 6.52
C VAL A 76 -8.13 10.98 6.36
N PHE A 77 -7.69 9.91 7.03
CA PHE A 77 -8.34 8.60 6.92
C PHE A 77 -9.76 8.58 7.45
N TYR A 78 -10.02 9.18 8.61
CA TYR A 78 -11.37 9.21 9.17
C TYR A 78 -12.35 10.05 8.33
N LYS A 79 -11.87 11.10 7.64
CA LYS A 79 -12.70 11.81 6.64
C LYS A 79 -13.05 10.90 5.46
N ILE A 80 -12.07 10.17 4.92
CA ILE A 80 -12.30 9.20 3.84
C ILE A 80 -13.30 8.12 4.30
N PHE A 81 -13.12 7.57 5.51
CA PHE A 81 -14.03 6.57 6.07
C PHE A 81 -15.45 7.10 6.21
N ILE A 82 -15.64 8.31 6.74
CA ILE A 82 -16.97 8.92 6.85
C ILE A 82 -17.61 9.09 5.47
N ILE A 83 -16.88 9.61 4.48
CA ILE A 83 -17.39 9.80 3.12
C ILE A 83 -17.83 8.47 2.50
N ILE A 84 -16.98 7.43 2.59
CA ILE A 84 -17.29 6.09 2.08
C ILE A 84 -18.51 5.52 2.81
N ASN A 85 -18.56 5.64 4.13
CA ASN A 85 -19.64 5.08 4.92
C ASN A 85 -20.99 5.76 4.62
N ILE A 86 -21.01 7.09 4.47
CA ILE A 86 -22.20 7.83 4.02
C ILE A 86 -22.62 7.36 2.64
N PHE A 87 -21.67 7.19 1.70
CA PHE A 87 -21.98 6.69 0.37
C PHE A 87 -22.64 5.30 0.41
N LEU A 88 -22.13 4.37 1.22
CA LEU A 88 -22.72 3.04 1.41
C LEU A 88 -24.15 3.12 1.96
N ILE A 89 -24.38 3.97 2.96
CA ILE A 89 -25.71 4.21 3.55
C ILE A 89 -26.69 4.77 2.50
N LEU A 90 -26.26 5.76 1.70
CA LEU A 90 -27.08 6.33 0.62
C LEU A 90 -27.44 5.30 -0.46
N LYS A 91 -26.55 4.33 -0.70
CA LYS A 91 -26.80 3.16 -1.57
C LYS A 91 -27.61 2.06 -0.92
N ARG A 92 -28.02 2.23 0.34
CA ARG A 92 -28.74 1.23 1.16
C ARG A 92 -27.94 -0.06 1.38
N TRP A 93 -26.62 0.01 1.26
CA TRP A 93 -25.67 -1.09 1.53
C TRP A 93 -25.31 -1.10 3.02
N TYR A 94 -26.33 -1.37 3.84
CA TYR A 94 -26.23 -1.20 5.30
C TYR A 94 -25.33 -2.24 5.96
N ILE A 95 -25.27 -3.47 5.41
CA ILE A 95 -24.43 -4.55 5.95
C ILE A 95 -22.96 -4.19 5.72
N GLU A 96 -22.63 -3.79 4.49
CA GLU A 96 -21.30 -3.35 4.09
C GLU A 96 -20.87 -2.11 4.88
N SER A 97 -21.78 -1.15 5.08
CA SER A 97 -21.55 0.02 5.92
C SER A 97 -21.25 -0.36 7.37
N ALA A 98 -22.01 -1.30 7.95
CA ALA A 98 -21.79 -1.75 9.33
C ALA A 98 -20.41 -2.40 9.50
N PHE A 99 -20.04 -3.32 8.60
CA PHE A 99 -18.72 -3.95 8.61
C PHE A 99 -17.60 -2.94 8.35
N PHE A 100 -17.78 -2.05 7.38
CA PHE A 100 -16.80 -1.01 7.06
C PHE A 100 -16.57 -0.08 8.26
N GLY A 101 -17.64 0.39 8.90
CA GLY A 101 -17.58 1.19 10.11
C GLY A 101 -16.89 0.46 11.26
N LEU A 102 -17.19 -0.82 11.47
CA LEU A 102 -16.53 -1.66 12.47
C LEU A 102 -15.01 -1.76 12.21
N PHE A 103 -14.60 -2.04 10.98
CA PHE A 103 -13.18 -2.13 10.62
C PHE A 103 -12.46 -0.78 10.71
N ALA A 104 -13.14 0.32 10.39
CA ALA A 104 -12.60 1.67 10.54
C ALA A 104 -12.31 2.06 12.00
N MET A 105 -12.93 1.41 12.98
CA MET A 105 -12.65 1.64 14.41
C MET A 105 -11.43 0.86 14.92
N LEU A 106 -11.05 -0.25 14.26
CA LEU A 106 -9.99 -1.14 14.75
C LEU A 106 -8.65 -0.46 15.04
N PRO A 107 -8.16 0.50 14.22
CA PRO A 107 -6.89 1.14 14.54
C PRO A 107 -6.91 1.91 15.86
N MET A 108 -8.04 2.51 16.24
CA MET A 108 -8.18 3.27 17.49
C MET A 108 -8.32 2.40 18.74
N ILE A 109 -8.75 1.15 18.60
CA ILE A 109 -8.86 0.20 19.72
C ILE A 109 -7.48 -0.41 20.05
N GLY A 110 -6.56 -0.41 19.08
CA GLY A 110 -5.20 -0.89 19.26
C GLY A 110 -4.39 -0.07 20.28
N LYS A 111 -3.26 -0.64 20.71
CA LYS A 111 -2.25 0.13 21.47
C LYS A 111 -1.70 1.25 20.59
N HIS A 112 -1.34 2.38 21.21
CA HIS A 112 -0.65 3.48 20.52
C HIS A 112 0.64 2.97 19.83
N ARG A 113 0.75 3.18 18.52
CA ARG A 113 1.79 2.60 17.64
C ARG A 113 1.81 1.08 17.70
N GLY A 114 0.64 0.48 17.63
CA GLY A 114 0.43 -0.95 17.80
C GLY A 114 0.68 -1.73 16.51
N TRP A 115 -0.32 -2.51 16.11
CA TRP A 115 -0.22 -3.36 14.93
C TRP A 115 -0.04 -2.55 13.63
N THR A 116 -0.48 -1.29 13.58
CA THR A 116 -0.26 -0.38 12.44
C THR A 116 1.22 -0.03 12.24
N HIS A 117 2.09 -0.22 13.24
CA HIS A 117 3.53 -0.02 13.11
C HIS A 117 4.31 -1.34 12.99
N SER A 118 3.63 -2.47 12.79
CA SER A 118 4.28 -3.76 12.61
C SER A 118 4.81 -3.95 11.18
N ARG A 119 6.01 -4.53 11.07
CA ARG A 119 6.59 -4.95 9.78
C ARG A 119 5.74 -5.97 9.04
N ILE A 120 4.98 -6.78 9.77
CA ILE A 120 4.09 -7.77 9.17
C ILE A 120 2.91 -7.06 8.48
N THR A 121 2.33 -6.05 9.14
CA THR A 121 1.22 -5.26 8.60
C THR A 121 1.61 -4.55 7.30
N MET A 122 2.86 -4.10 7.18
CA MET A 122 3.40 -3.54 5.95
C MET A 122 3.23 -4.47 4.73
N PHE A 123 3.33 -5.79 4.91
CA PHE A 123 3.14 -6.75 3.83
C PHE A 123 1.68 -7.14 3.64
N PHE A 124 0.94 -7.39 4.72
CA PHE A 124 -0.43 -7.90 4.65
C PHE A 124 -1.46 -6.82 4.33
N PHE A 125 -1.29 -5.60 4.83
CA PHE A 125 -2.29 -4.55 4.62
C PHE A 125 -2.41 -4.13 3.15
N PRO A 126 -1.32 -3.95 2.37
CA PRO A 126 -1.45 -3.70 0.93
C PRO A 126 -2.09 -4.84 0.13
N MET A 127 -2.18 -6.06 0.67
CA MET A 127 -2.82 -7.19 -0.01
C MET A 127 -4.31 -6.95 -0.30
N ILE A 128 -4.95 -5.95 0.33
CA ILE A 128 -6.32 -5.56 0.00
C ILE A 128 -6.48 -5.24 -1.49
N PHE A 129 -5.44 -4.71 -2.16
CA PHE A 129 -5.46 -4.42 -3.60
C PHE A 129 -5.47 -5.66 -4.49
N ILE A 130 -5.17 -6.83 -3.92
CA ILE A 130 -5.25 -8.13 -4.61
C ILE A 130 -6.53 -8.84 -4.16
N ILE A 131 -6.77 -8.91 -2.85
CA ILE A 131 -7.89 -9.66 -2.27
C ILE A 131 -9.25 -9.08 -2.67
N ILE A 132 -9.42 -7.75 -2.63
CA ILE A 132 -10.70 -7.13 -2.94
C ILE A 132 -11.08 -7.35 -4.41
N PRO A 133 -10.23 -7.07 -5.42
CA PRO A 133 -10.56 -7.38 -6.81
C PRO A 133 -10.84 -8.86 -7.04
N LEU A 134 -10.10 -9.77 -6.39
CA LEU A 134 -10.38 -11.21 -6.47
C LEU A 134 -11.78 -11.54 -5.92
N TYR A 135 -12.16 -10.94 -4.80
CA TYR A 135 -13.49 -11.15 -4.23
C TYR A 135 -14.61 -10.56 -5.12
N LEU A 136 -14.41 -9.37 -5.68
CA LEU A 136 -15.39 -8.68 -6.53
C LEU A 136 -15.56 -9.34 -7.91
N HIS A 137 -14.53 -10.00 -8.44
CA HIS A 137 -14.56 -10.70 -9.72
C HIS A 137 -14.68 -12.22 -9.60
N LYS A 138 -15.25 -12.71 -8.49
CA LYS A 138 -15.43 -14.14 -8.21
C LYS A 138 -16.14 -14.92 -9.32
N ASP A 139 -17.04 -14.28 -10.06
CA ASP A 139 -17.81 -14.92 -11.14
C ASP A 139 -16.96 -15.17 -12.40
N ILE A 140 -15.82 -14.48 -12.52
CA ILE A 140 -14.87 -14.58 -13.65
C ILE A 140 -13.69 -15.51 -13.27
N ILE A 141 -13.41 -15.65 -11.98
CA ILE A 141 -12.26 -16.39 -11.47
C ILE A 141 -12.52 -17.88 -11.53
N ASN A 142 -11.53 -18.61 -12.04
CA ASN A 142 -11.56 -20.07 -12.00
C ASN A 142 -10.99 -20.55 -10.66
N ALA A 143 -11.87 -20.96 -9.75
CA ALA A 143 -11.50 -21.41 -8.40
C ALA A 143 -10.79 -22.78 -8.39
N GLU A 144 -11.05 -23.63 -9.38
CA GLU A 144 -10.40 -24.94 -9.53
C GLU A 144 -8.98 -24.80 -10.10
N HIS A 145 -8.78 -23.79 -10.96
CA HIS A 145 -7.50 -23.51 -11.61
C HIS A 145 -7.00 -22.10 -11.28
N TRP A 146 -6.42 -21.96 -10.09
CA TRP A 146 -5.84 -20.70 -9.61
C TRP A 146 -4.75 -20.13 -10.53
N LEU A 147 -4.00 -20.99 -11.22
CA LEU A 147 -2.93 -20.62 -12.16
C LEU A 147 -3.45 -20.39 -13.60
N SER A 148 -4.77 -20.27 -13.79
CA SER A 148 -5.34 -19.96 -15.11
C SER A 148 -4.89 -18.58 -15.60
N PRO A 149 -4.73 -18.38 -16.93
CA PRO A 149 -4.35 -17.09 -17.50
C PRO A 149 -5.26 -15.92 -17.08
N THR A 150 -6.55 -16.20 -16.87
CA THR A 150 -7.54 -15.21 -16.40
C THR A 150 -7.19 -14.70 -15.00
N ASN A 151 -6.98 -15.60 -14.05
CA ASN A 151 -6.65 -15.23 -12.67
C ASN A 151 -5.28 -14.53 -12.59
N LEU A 152 -4.28 -15.05 -13.31
CA LEU A 152 -2.95 -14.46 -13.38
C LEU A 152 -2.99 -13.06 -14.02
N GLY A 153 -3.81 -12.87 -15.06
CA GLY A 153 -4.03 -11.58 -15.69
C GLY A 153 -4.62 -10.54 -14.73
N LEU A 154 -5.61 -10.93 -13.92
CA LEU A 154 -6.19 -10.07 -12.89
C LEU A 154 -5.16 -9.73 -11.81
N ILE A 155 -4.45 -10.71 -11.27
CA ILE A 155 -3.39 -10.48 -10.28
C ILE A 155 -2.33 -9.54 -10.84
N LYS A 156 -1.91 -9.72 -12.09
CA LYS A 156 -0.93 -8.85 -12.78
C LYS A 156 -1.38 -7.38 -12.79
N THR A 157 -2.68 -7.10 -12.90
CA THR A 157 -3.20 -5.72 -12.83
C THR A 157 -3.24 -5.13 -11.43
N CYS A 158 -3.27 -5.97 -10.40
CA CYS A 158 -3.30 -5.56 -8.99
C CYS A 158 -1.91 -5.30 -8.40
N ILE A 159 -0.87 -5.98 -8.91
CA ILE A 159 0.51 -5.89 -8.38
C ILE A 159 1.03 -4.45 -8.29
N PRO A 160 0.83 -3.54 -9.27
CA PRO A 160 1.34 -2.17 -9.16
C PRO A 160 0.82 -1.43 -7.92
N PHE A 161 -0.46 -1.62 -7.57
CA PHE A 161 -1.08 -1.00 -6.40
C PHE A 161 -0.59 -1.62 -5.09
N TYR A 162 -0.43 -2.95 -5.06
CA TYR A 162 0.19 -3.65 -3.95
C TYR A 162 1.60 -3.11 -3.68
N VAL A 163 2.43 -3.02 -4.72
CA VAL A 163 3.82 -2.53 -4.62
C VAL A 163 3.86 -1.07 -4.19
N ALA A 164 2.98 -0.22 -4.74
CA ALA A 164 2.86 1.17 -4.31
C ALA A 164 2.52 1.28 -2.81
N GLY A 165 1.54 0.51 -2.34
CA GLY A 165 1.15 0.47 -0.94
C GLY A 165 2.29 -0.03 -0.06
N LEU A 166 2.99 -1.09 -0.49
CA LEU A 166 4.13 -1.67 0.21
C LEU A 166 5.27 -0.64 0.38
N ILE A 167 5.64 0.07 -0.69
CA ILE A 167 6.72 1.07 -0.66
C ILE A 167 6.35 2.26 0.21
N GLY A 168 5.11 2.75 0.11
CA GLY A 168 4.60 3.81 0.96
C GLY A 168 4.71 3.45 2.43
N TYR A 169 4.16 2.29 2.80
CA TYR A 169 4.17 1.78 4.17
C TYR A 169 5.59 1.54 4.69
N ALA A 170 6.45 0.92 3.87
CA ALA A 170 7.85 0.68 4.20
C ALA A 170 8.58 1.98 4.49
N THR A 171 8.31 3.04 3.71
CA THR A 171 8.93 4.35 3.92
C THR A 171 8.54 4.94 5.27
N HIS A 172 7.28 4.83 5.69
CA HIS A 172 6.86 5.26 7.03
C HIS A 172 7.65 4.54 8.12
N LEU A 173 7.67 3.21 8.08
CA LEU A 173 8.37 2.40 9.09
C LEU A 173 9.88 2.64 9.07
N HIS A 174 10.46 2.96 7.91
CA HIS A 174 11.86 3.32 7.79
C HIS A 174 12.16 4.66 8.45
N LEU A 175 11.36 5.69 8.18
CA LEU A 175 11.49 7.02 8.80
C LEU A 175 11.31 6.96 10.33
N ASP A 176 10.45 6.07 10.82
CA ASP A 176 10.28 5.81 12.25
C ASP A 176 11.37 4.89 12.86
N GLY A 177 12.32 4.38 12.06
CA GLY A 177 13.40 3.49 12.52
C GLY A 177 12.97 2.07 12.89
N VAL A 178 11.72 1.70 12.59
CA VAL A 178 11.13 0.39 12.89
C VAL A 178 11.51 -0.66 11.85
N LEU A 179 11.64 -0.25 10.58
CA LEU A 179 11.91 -1.18 9.47
C LEU A 179 13.32 -1.78 9.57
N LEU A 180 14.34 -0.91 9.60
CA LEU A 180 15.75 -1.27 9.69
C LEU A 180 16.26 -1.01 11.10
N THR A 181 15.74 -1.77 12.07
CA THR A 181 16.29 -1.69 13.44
C THR A 181 17.68 -2.32 13.41
N ILE A 182 18.72 -1.49 13.41
CA ILE A 182 20.10 -1.96 13.56
C ILE A 182 20.18 -2.68 14.92
N PRO A 183 20.60 -3.95 14.99
CA PRO A 183 20.76 -4.63 16.27
C PRO A 183 21.70 -3.82 17.16
N LYS A 184 21.30 -3.60 18.43
CA LYS A 184 22.02 -2.79 19.44
C LYS A 184 23.50 -3.17 19.62
N PHE A 185 23.93 -4.32 19.10
CA PHE A 185 25.31 -4.80 19.14
C PHE A 185 26.33 -3.81 18.53
N PHE A 186 25.95 -3.03 17.50
CA PHE A 186 26.85 -2.04 16.91
C PHE A 186 27.00 -0.74 17.71
N TYR A 187 26.10 -0.46 18.67
CA TYR A 187 26.12 0.78 19.45
C TYR A 187 27.17 0.77 20.56
N SER A 188 27.66 -0.40 21.00
CA SER A 188 28.67 -0.51 22.07
C SER A 188 30.11 -0.30 21.56
N ILE A 189 30.35 -0.47 20.26
CA ILE A 189 31.68 -0.33 19.65
C ILE A 189 32.01 1.15 19.39
N VAL A 190 31.02 1.96 19.03
CA VAL A 190 31.23 3.39 18.71
C VAL A 190 31.30 4.27 19.98
N LYS A 191 30.77 3.80 21.12
CA LYS A 191 30.87 4.52 22.40
C LYS A 191 32.14 4.21 23.22
N ARG A 192 33.06 3.40 22.67
CA ARG A 192 34.33 3.02 23.33
C ARG A 192 35.58 3.54 22.60
N THR A 193 35.41 4.40 21.61
CA THR A 193 36.47 5.19 20.96
C THR A 193 36.20 6.66 21.19
#